data_AF-A0A6J4NG14-F1
#
_entry.id   AF-A0A6J4NG14-F1
#
_cell.length_a   1.000
_cell.length_b   1.000
_cell.length_c   1.000
_cell.angle_alpha   90.00
_cell.angle_beta   90.00
_cell.angle_gamma   90.00
#
_symmetry.space_group_name_H-M   'P 1'
#
loop_
_entity.id
_entity.type
_entity.pdbx_description
1 polymer ?
#
loop_
_entity_poly.entity_id
_entity_poly.type
_entity_poly.pdbx_seq_one_letter_code
_entity_poly.pdbx_strand_id
1 'polypeptide(L)'
;MRPYVRNKAFDRVSPAWSGTPQHQPKVLVPGGGFLNATAFTLSSNAIVVTVGAAGAAANATSVPVAALTDNRTETTNTTVLIPAGTLLDFTGAGKYARLTAPAFKGATTLTVEALPQALVSGDTAGYSAGGNLYVRSGILIGRTYAERDAGVGYGPADVATPDDEIHLLFFDVYNATDDPECEMYMAKAGNVVYENFLPNWDSLPSAQKTWIRANYTCLKGVA
;
A
#
# COMPACT_ATOMS: atom_id res chain seq x y z
N MET A 1 19.67 1.10 23.30
CA MET A 1 19.11 2.14 22.41
C MET A 1 19.90 2.09 21.11
N ARG A 2 19.36 1.46 20.06
CA ARG A 2 20.03 1.50 18.74
C ARG A 2 19.86 2.93 18.19
N PRO A 3 20.92 3.59 17.72
CA PRO A 3 20.78 4.89 17.07
C PRO A 3 19.93 4.69 15.80
N TYR A 4 18.80 5.41 15.73
CA TYR A 4 17.97 5.50 14.54
C TYR A 4 18.81 6.17 13.44
N VAL A 5 19.32 5.36 12.51
CA VAL A 5 20.02 5.85 11.33
C VAL A 5 18.92 6.40 10.41
N ARG A 6 18.63 7.70 10.50
CA ARG A 6 17.92 8.41 9.43
C ARG A 6 18.71 8.18 8.15
N ASN A 7 18.23 7.31 7.27
CA ASN A 7 18.77 7.23 5.93
C ASN A 7 18.65 8.62 5.31
N LYS A 8 19.82 9.20 5.02
CA LYS A 8 19.99 10.57 4.54
C LYS A 8 19.25 10.75 3.21
N ALA A 9 18.47 11.84 3.14
CA ALA A 9 18.09 12.54 1.92
C ALA A 9 17.40 11.72 0.82
N PHE A 10 16.16 11.28 1.07
CA PHE A 10 15.15 11.44 0.03
C PHE A 10 14.63 12.87 0.19
N ASP A 11 14.92 13.75 -0.77
CA ASP A 11 14.35 15.09 -0.79
C ASP A 11 12.83 14.91 -0.66
N ARG A 12 12.28 15.37 0.46
CA ARG A 12 10.84 15.37 0.73
C ARG A 12 10.19 16.44 -0.14
N VAL A 13 10.15 16.16 -1.45
CA VAL A 13 9.55 17.04 -2.44
C VAL A 13 8.06 17.11 -2.17
N SER A 14 7.48 18.31 -2.20
CA SER A 14 6.05 18.48 -2.06
C SER A 14 5.32 17.62 -3.09
N PRO A 15 4.33 16.82 -2.67
CA PRO A 15 3.60 16.03 -3.64
C PRO A 15 2.85 16.95 -4.60
N ALA A 16 2.79 16.55 -5.87
CA ALA A 16 2.16 17.35 -6.93
C ALA A 16 0.68 17.66 -6.68
N TRP A 17 0.00 16.86 -5.85
CA TRP A 17 -1.39 17.10 -5.46
C TRP A 17 -1.55 18.19 -4.40
N SER A 18 -0.49 18.53 -3.66
CA SER A 18 -0.56 19.59 -2.65
C SER A 18 -0.38 20.97 -3.29
N GLY A 19 -1.41 21.81 -3.18
CA GLY A 19 -1.41 23.14 -3.80
C GLY A 19 -1.03 24.27 -2.85
N THR A 20 -0.95 24.02 -1.54
CA THR A 20 -0.50 25.05 -0.59
C THR A 20 0.95 24.84 -0.18
N PRO A 21 1.78 25.91 -0.17
CA PRO A 21 3.20 25.78 0.13
C PRO A 21 3.46 25.19 1.51
N GLN A 22 4.36 24.21 1.59
CA GLN A 22 4.73 23.50 2.84
C GLN A 22 5.18 24.42 3.97
N HIS A 23 5.79 25.57 3.64
CA HIS A 23 6.30 26.51 4.63
C HIS A 23 5.22 27.32 5.34
N GLN A 24 3.95 27.20 4.94
CA GLN A 24 2.90 27.90 5.66
C GLN A 24 2.64 27.24 7.02
N PRO A 25 2.62 28.03 8.10
CA PRO A 25 2.22 27.51 9.40
C PRO A 25 0.76 27.06 9.28
N LYS A 26 0.47 25.78 9.58
CA LYS A 26 -0.85 25.09 9.55
C LYS A 26 -1.08 24.10 8.39
N VAL A 27 -0.09 23.82 7.56
CA VAL A 27 -0.25 22.88 6.44
C VAL A 27 -0.11 21.43 6.91
N LEU A 28 0.91 21.17 7.73
CA LEU A 28 1.19 19.87 8.29
C LEU A 28 0.76 19.81 9.75
N VAL A 29 0.27 18.64 10.17
CA VAL A 29 0.01 18.38 11.59
C VAL A 29 1.34 18.38 12.34
N PRO A 30 1.53 19.28 13.32
CA PRO A 30 2.77 19.33 14.09
C PRO A 30 2.90 18.08 14.96
N GLY A 31 4.10 17.50 15.01
CA GLY A 31 4.40 16.32 15.83
C GLY A 31 4.33 14.98 15.10
N GLY A 32 3.89 14.96 13.84
CA GLY A 32 3.79 13.73 13.04
C GLY A 32 2.73 12.75 13.57
N GLY A 33 2.49 11.68 12.82
CA GLY A 33 1.66 10.55 13.23
C GLY A 33 2.41 9.24 13.00
N PHE A 34 1.79 8.14 13.41
CA PHE A 34 2.23 6.81 13.04
C PHE A 34 1.11 6.10 12.30
N LEU A 35 1.44 5.38 11.24
CA LEU A 35 0.50 4.49 10.56
C LEU A 35 0.32 3.19 11.36
N ASN A 36 -0.91 2.71 11.45
CA ASN A 36 -1.18 1.34 11.86
C ASN A 36 -0.97 0.42 10.66
N ALA A 37 0.25 -0.12 10.52
CA ALA A 37 0.61 -1.02 9.42
C ALA A 37 -0.38 -2.18 9.22
N THR A 38 -0.90 -2.74 10.31
CA THR A 38 -1.82 -3.89 10.25
C THR A 38 -3.20 -3.54 9.67
N ALA A 39 -3.59 -2.27 9.69
CA ALA A 39 -4.83 -1.79 9.12
C ALA A 39 -4.75 -1.58 7.59
N PHE A 40 -3.55 -1.50 7.03
CA PHE A 40 -3.36 -1.48 5.59
C PHE A 40 -3.19 -2.90 5.08
N THR A 41 -4.05 -3.31 4.16
CA THR A 41 -3.80 -4.56 3.44
C THR A 41 -2.54 -4.39 2.59
N LEU A 42 -1.65 -5.39 2.60
CA LEU A 42 -0.47 -5.47 1.71
C LEU A 42 -0.82 -5.40 0.20
N SER A 43 -2.11 -5.34 -0.12
CA SER A 43 -2.69 -5.55 -1.44
C SER A 43 -2.50 -4.40 -2.44
N SER A 44 -2.11 -3.20 -2.03
CA SER A 44 -1.98 -2.09 -2.99
C SER A 44 -0.74 -2.21 -3.88
N ASN A 45 0.31 -2.90 -3.43
CA ASN A 45 1.56 -3.11 -4.18
C ASN A 45 2.09 -4.56 -4.14
N ALA A 46 1.47 -5.47 -3.40
CA ALA A 46 1.85 -6.88 -3.45
C ALA A 46 1.38 -7.52 -4.77
N ILE A 47 2.24 -8.37 -5.33
CA ILE A 47 1.86 -9.29 -6.39
C ILE A 47 1.03 -10.39 -5.73
N VAL A 48 -0.26 -10.43 -6.06
CA VAL A 48 -1.16 -11.48 -5.59
C VAL A 48 -1.05 -12.66 -6.54
N VAL A 49 -0.63 -13.80 -6.01
CA VAL A 49 -0.56 -15.08 -6.70
C VAL A 49 -1.84 -15.85 -6.36
N THR A 50 -2.67 -16.10 -7.36
CA THR A 50 -3.89 -16.90 -7.20
C THR A 50 -3.74 -18.21 -7.96
N VAL A 51 -3.90 -19.33 -7.27
CA VAL A 51 -3.83 -20.66 -7.89
C VAL A 51 -5.00 -20.84 -8.86
N GLY A 52 -4.68 -21.26 -10.09
CA GLY A 52 -5.64 -21.45 -11.16
C GLY A 52 -6.58 -22.65 -10.91
N ALA A 53 -7.63 -22.75 -11.73
CA ALA A 53 -8.71 -23.74 -11.58
C ALA A 53 -8.23 -25.20 -11.51
N ALA A 54 -7.11 -25.52 -12.17
CA ALA A 54 -6.54 -26.86 -12.17
C ALA A 54 -5.90 -27.26 -10.82
N GLY A 55 -5.61 -26.29 -9.93
CA GLY A 55 -4.83 -26.55 -8.71
C GLY A 55 -3.42 -27.07 -9.00
N ALA A 56 -2.74 -27.56 -7.97
CA ALA A 56 -1.49 -28.30 -8.10
C ALA A 56 -1.47 -29.44 -7.06
N ALA A 57 -1.26 -30.68 -7.50
CA ALA A 57 -1.18 -31.81 -6.59
C ALA A 57 0.10 -31.76 -5.72
N ALA A 58 0.11 -32.53 -4.62
CA ALA A 58 1.34 -32.76 -3.88
C ALA A 58 2.44 -33.35 -4.80
N ASN A 59 3.69 -32.98 -4.55
CA ASN A 59 4.88 -33.26 -5.36
C ASN A 59 4.89 -32.62 -6.76
N ALA A 60 3.90 -31.83 -7.14
CA ALA A 60 3.97 -31.06 -8.40
C ALA A 60 5.14 -30.06 -8.33
N THR A 61 5.83 -29.87 -9.45
CA THR A 61 6.92 -28.89 -9.63
C THR A 61 6.48 -27.67 -10.44
N SER A 62 5.18 -27.58 -10.71
CA SER A 62 4.55 -26.54 -11.51
C SER A 62 3.18 -26.20 -10.91
N VAL A 63 2.93 -24.92 -10.67
CA VAL A 63 1.66 -24.42 -10.14
C VAL A 63 1.00 -23.52 -11.19
N PRO A 64 -0.17 -23.89 -11.73
CA PRO A 64 -0.93 -22.98 -12.58
C PRO A 64 -1.47 -21.84 -11.73
N VAL A 65 -1.33 -20.62 -12.23
CA VAL A 65 -1.77 -19.40 -11.55
C VAL A 65 -2.54 -18.50 -12.50
N ALA A 66 -3.38 -17.62 -11.96
CA ALA A 66 -3.88 -16.48 -12.70
C ALA A 66 -2.69 -15.64 -13.20
N ALA A 67 -2.83 -15.02 -14.37
CA ALA A 67 -1.78 -14.22 -14.97
C ALA A 67 -1.28 -13.16 -13.97
N LEU A 68 0.01 -13.20 -13.64
CA LEU A 68 0.57 -12.26 -12.67
C LEU A 68 0.49 -10.83 -13.21
N THR A 69 -0.19 -9.95 -12.47
CA THR A 69 -0.21 -8.53 -12.76
C THR A 69 0.85 -7.81 -11.94
N ASP A 70 1.50 -6.82 -12.55
CA ASP A 70 2.29 -5.88 -11.77
C ASP A 70 1.33 -4.84 -11.20
N ASN A 71 1.06 -4.96 -9.91
CA ASN A 71 0.25 -3.97 -9.20
C ASN A 71 1.12 -2.86 -8.59
N ARG A 72 2.45 -2.92 -8.75
CA ARG A 72 3.34 -1.85 -8.30
C ARG A 72 3.14 -0.65 -9.22
N THR A 73 2.96 0.53 -8.62
CA THR A 73 2.82 1.78 -9.38
C THR A 73 4.19 2.38 -9.76
N GLU A 74 5.28 1.61 -9.65
CA GLU A 74 6.60 2.03 -10.11
C GLU A 74 6.69 1.92 -11.64
N THR A 75 7.09 3.01 -12.31
CA THR A 75 7.18 3.13 -13.78
C THR A 75 8.33 2.31 -14.37
N THR A 76 9.12 1.63 -13.54
CA THR A 76 10.17 0.72 -13.96
C THR A 76 9.53 -0.58 -14.42
N ASN A 77 9.52 -0.76 -15.75
CA ASN A 77 9.04 -1.94 -16.47
C ASN A 77 9.84 -3.20 -16.08
N THR A 78 9.64 -3.68 -14.86
CA THR A 78 10.39 -4.81 -14.30
C THR A 78 9.73 -6.07 -14.81
N THR A 79 10.38 -6.74 -15.77
CA THR A 79 9.83 -7.95 -16.40
C THR A 79 9.70 -9.09 -15.39
N VAL A 80 10.59 -9.15 -14.39
CA VAL A 80 10.55 -10.12 -13.27
C VAL A 80 9.71 -9.56 -12.13
N LEU A 81 8.64 -10.27 -11.77
CA LEU A 81 7.76 -9.91 -10.65
C LEU A 81 8.17 -10.61 -9.36
N ILE A 82 8.47 -11.91 -9.44
CA ILE A 82 8.86 -12.72 -8.28
C ILE A 82 10.20 -13.40 -8.58
N PRO A 83 11.29 -13.09 -7.86
CA PRO A 83 12.58 -13.75 -8.03
C PRO A 83 12.55 -15.25 -7.69
N ALA A 84 13.46 -16.02 -8.28
CA ALA A 84 13.71 -17.40 -7.85
C ALA A 84 14.16 -17.44 -6.39
N GLY A 85 13.87 -18.55 -5.69
CA GLY A 85 14.15 -18.75 -4.28
C GLY A 85 13.09 -18.16 -3.34
N THR A 86 12.11 -17.41 -3.85
CA THR A 86 11.00 -16.88 -3.07
C THR A 86 10.15 -18.01 -2.48
N LEU A 87 9.85 -17.94 -1.18
CA LEU A 87 8.88 -18.81 -0.52
C LEU A 87 7.52 -18.09 -0.47
N LEU A 88 6.50 -18.67 -1.11
CA LEU A 88 5.12 -18.21 -1.04
C LEU A 88 4.37 -19.02 0.01
N ASP A 89 3.65 -18.33 0.90
CA ASP A 89 2.73 -18.91 1.86
C ASP A 89 1.29 -18.67 1.39
N PHE A 90 0.58 -19.75 1.09
CA PHE A 90 -0.80 -19.70 0.62
C PHE A 90 -1.75 -19.73 1.82
N THR A 91 -2.38 -18.57 2.08
CA THR A 91 -3.31 -18.24 3.18
C THR A 91 -3.60 -19.35 4.20
N GLY A 92 -2.61 -19.63 5.05
CA GLY A 92 -2.85 -20.00 6.46
C GLY A 92 -3.00 -21.47 6.81
N ALA A 93 -2.68 -22.42 5.92
CA ALA A 93 -2.80 -23.86 6.21
C ALA A 93 -1.48 -24.66 6.16
N GLY A 94 -0.33 -23.98 6.19
CA GLY A 94 0.98 -24.64 6.04
C GLY A 94 1.28 -25.09 4.60
N LYS A 95 0.62 -24.46 3.62
CA LYS A 95 0.83 -24.68 2.19
C LYS A 95 1.89 -23.71 1.69
N TYR A 96 3.07 -24.25 1.41
CA TYR A 96 4.21 -23.45 0.94
C TYR A 96 4.64 -23.88 -0.45
N ALA A 97 5.06 -22.91 -1.25
CA ALA A 97 5.72 -23.16 -2.53
C ALA A 97 6.98 -22.32 -2.64
N ARG A 98 8.13 -22.96 -2.83
CA ARG A 98 9.40 -22.27 -3.11
C ARG A 98 9.63 -22.22 -4.61
N LEU A 99 9.81 -21.03 -5.18
CA LEU A 99 10.07 -20.86 -6.61
C LEU A 99 11.50 -21.32 -6.94
N THR A 100 11.65 -22.13 -7.98
CA THR A 100 12.95 -22.55 -8.52
C THR A 100 13.38 -21.71 -9.73
N ALA A 101 12.44 -20.99 -10.33
CA ALA A 101 12.67 -20.04 -11.43
C ALA A 101 11.95 -18.71 -11.15
N PRO A 102 12.43 -17.58 -11.70
CA PRO A 102 11.74 -16.30 -11.56
C PRO A 102 10.39 -16.32 -12.29
N ALA A 103 9.38 -15.67 -11.71
CA ALA A 103 8.09 -15.45 -12.33
C ALA A 103 8.01 -14.04 -12.92
N PHE A 104 7.59 -13.96 -14.18
CA PHE A 104 7.52 -12.72 -14.94
C PHE A 104 6.09 -12.18 -15.00
N LYS A 105 5.94 -10.91 -15.39
CA LYS A 105 4.63 -10.31 -15.64
C LYS A 105 3.87 -11.11 -16.70
N GLY A 106 2.60 -11.42 -16.41
CA GLY A 106 1.75 -12.24 -17.28
C GLY A 106 1.98 -13.75 -17.17
N ALA A 107 2.91 -14.22 -16.33
CA ALA A 107 3.11 -15.65 -16.12
C ALA A 107 1.81 -16.29 -15.59
N THR A 108 1.40 -17.40 -16.21
CA THR A 108 0.25 -18.23 -15.83
C THR A 108 0.69 -19.53 -15.16
N THR A 109 1.98 -19.70 -14.91
CA THR A 109 2.57 -20.88 -14.27
C THR A 109 3.78 -20.47 -13.46
N LEU A 110 3.92 -21.04 -12.26
CA LEU A 110 5.08 -20.92 -11.40
C LEU A 110 5.85 -22.23 -11.39
N THR A 111 7.17 -22.17 -11.64
CA THR A 111 8.07 -23.32 -11.43
C THR A 111 8.53 -23.33 -9.99
N VAL A 112 8.25 -24.42 -9.28
CA VAL A 112 8.44 -24.53 -7.84
C VAL A 112 9.18 -25.82 -7.48
N GLU A 113 9.70 -25.89 -6.26
CA GLU A 113 10.11 -27.15 -5.66
C GLU A 113 8.89 -28.07 -5.48
N ALA A 114 9.14 -29.38 -5.37
CA ALA A 114 8.09 -30.37 -5.18
C ALA A 114 7.19 -29.98 -4.00
N LEU A 115 5.91 -29.74 -4.28
CA LEU A 115 4.99 -29.23 -3.27
C LEU A 115 4.79 -30.24 -2.14
N PRO A 116 4.95 -29.86 -0.87
CA PRO A 116 4.69 -30.75 0.26
C PRO A 116 3.21 -31.06 0.43
N GLN A 117 2.33 -30.16 -0.03
CA GLN A 117 0.88 -30.30 0.02
C GLN A 117 0.25 -29.82 -1.30
N ALA A 118 -0.94 -30.34 -1.61
CA ALA A 118 -1.69 -29.88 -2.76
C ALA A 118 -2.19 -28.43 -2.56
N LEU A 119 -2.06 -27.62 -3.60
CA LEU A 119 -2.70 -26.31 -3.73
C LEU A 119 -4.00 -26.48 -4.51
N VAL A 120 -5.07 -25.82 -4.06
CA VAL A 120 -6.39 -25.89 -4.69
C VAL A 120 -6.72 -24.57 -5.37
N SER A 121 -7.67 -24.60 -6.31
CA SER A 121 -8.14 -23.39 -7.00
C SER A 121 -8.56 -22.31 -6.00
N GLY A 122 -8.09 -21.09 -6.22
CA GLY A 122 -8.43 -19.95 -5.38
C GLY A 122 -7.57 -19.80 -4.12
N ASP A 123 -6.64 -20.72 -3.84
CA ASP A 123 -5.59 -20.46 -2.85
C ASP A 123 -4.81 -19.21 -3.27
N THR A 124 -4.55 -18.30 -2.32
CA THR A 124 -3.86 -17.02 -2.60
C THR A 124 -2.60 -16.87 -1.76
N ALA A 125 -1.55 -16.30 -2.36
CA ALA A 125 -0.34 -15.87 -1.68
C ALA A 125 0.01 -14.44 -2.11
N GLY A 126 0.53 -13.64 -1.18
CA GLY A 126 1.06 -12.32 -1.49
C GLY A 126 2.58 -12.36 -1.58
N TYR A 127 3.14 -11.81 -2.64
CA TYR A 127 4.57 -11.49 -2.71
C TYR A 127 4.77 -9.98 -2.70
N SER A 128 5.44 -9.48 -1.67
CA SER A 128 6.01 -8.13 -1.66
C SER A 128 7.52 -8.28 -1.81
N ALA A 129 8.12 -7.58 -2.78
CA ALA A 129 9.54 -7.70 -3.12
C ALA A 129 10.52 -7.11 -2.08
N GLY A 130 10.14 -7.17 -0.79
CA GLY A 130 10.90 -6.65 0.33
C GLY A 130 10.12 -6.56 1.63
N GLY A 131 8.91 -7.13 1.77
CA GLY A 131 8.14 -7.10 3.03
C GLY A 131 7.61 -5.72 3.44
N ASN A 132 8.08 -4.65 2.80
CA ASN A 132 7.77 -3.29 3.16
C ASN A 132 6.34 -2.94 2.76
N LEU A 133 5.55 -2.55 3.75
CA LEU A 133 4.23 -1.99 3.52
C LEU A 133 4.40 -0.55 3.03
N TYR A 134 4.35 -0.36 1.71
CA TYR A 134 4.37 0.97 1.11
C TYR A 134 2.98 1.59 1.15
N VAL A 135 2.90 2.83 1.65
CA VAL A 135 1.68 3.62 1.74
C VAL A 135 1.92 4.94 1.01
N ARG A 136 1.17 5.17 -0.07
CA ARG A 136 1.37 6.31 -0.98
C ARG A 136 0.82 7.61 -0.40
N SER A 137 1.53 8.71 -0.59
CA SER A 137 1.06 10.08 -0.41
C SER A 137 -0.26 10.33 -1.15
N GLY A 138 -1.13 11.13 -0.54
CA GLY A 138 -2.42 11.53 -1.08
C GLY A 138 -3.56 10.54 -0.79
N ILE A 139 -3.31 9.46 -0.05
CA ILE A 139 -4.40 8.64 0.48
C ILE A 139 -5.04 9.29 1.70
N LEU A 140 -6.33 9.03 1.92
CA LEU A 140 -7.00 9.39 3.17
C LEU A 140 -6.63 8.38 4.26
N ILE A 141 -6.17 8.90 5.39
CA ILE A 141 -5.92 8.14 6.60
C ILE A 141 -6.76 8.70 7.75
N GLY A 142 -7.20 7.83 8.63
CA GLY A 142 -8.10 8.18 9.72
C GLY A 142 -7.87 7.35 10.97
N ARG A 143 -8.42 7.85 12.08
CA ARG A 143 -8.60 7.12 13.34
C ARG A 143 -9.67 7.76 14.20
N THR A 144 -10.25 6.98 15.08
CA THR A 144 -11.16 7.44 16.14
C THR A 144 -10.40 7.96 17.37
N TYR A 145 -11.08 8.72 18.22
CA TYR A 145 -10.54 9.12 19.52
C TYR A 145 -10.28 7.91 20.44
N ALA A 146 -11.11 6.87 20.34
CA ALA A 146 -10.91 5.64 21.08
C ALA A 146 -9.59 4.94 20.67
N GLU A 147 -9.29 4.88 19.38
CA GLU A 147 -8.02 4.36 18.86
C GLU A 147 -6.84 5.22 19.30
N ARG A 148 -6.97 6.55 19.24
CA ARG A 148 -5.94 7.48 19.73
C ARG A 148 -5.63 7.25 21.21
N ASP A 149 -6.67 7.14 22.04
CA ASP A 149 -6.53 6.93 23.48
C ASP A 149 -5.93 5.55 23.80
N ALA A 150 -6.12 4.57 22.90
CA ALA A 150 -5.47 3.26 22.94
C ALA A 150 -4.05 3.25 22.33
N GLY A 151 -3.55 4.37 21.82
CA GLY A 151 -2.24 4.47 21.18
C GLY A 151 -2.15 3.81 19.79
N VAL A 152 -3.29 3.57 19.14
CA VAL A 152 -3.36 3.00 17.79
C VAL A 152 -3.07 4.10 16.76
N GLY A 153 -2.22 3.75 15.78
CA GLY A 153 -1.86 4.63 14.66
C GLY A 153 -3.00 4.82 13.66
N TYR A 154 -2.80 5.70 12.69
CA TYR A 154 -3.76 5.98 11.62
C TYR A 154 -3.87 4.80 10.64
N GLY A 155 -5.10 4.38 10.32
CA GLY A 155 -5.39 3.40 9.28
C GLY A 155 -5.99 4.06 8.03
N PRO A 156 -6.49 3.27 7.05
CA PRO A 156 -7.34 3.79 5.99
C PRO A 156 -8.57 4.48 6.58
N ALA A 157 -8.89 5.69 6.12
CA ALA A 157 -10.02 6.44 6.68
C ALA A 157 -11.37 5.78 6.38
N ASP A 158 -12.21 5.62 7.40
CA ASP A 158 -13.64 5.39 7.21
C ASP A 158 -14.34 6.76 7.13
N VAL A 159 -14.96 7.05 5.98
CA VAL A 159 -15.75 8.27 5.75
C VAL A 159 -17.25 8.00 5.79
N ALA A 160 -17.67 6.73 5.80
CA ALA A 160 -19.07 6.32 5.87
C ALA A 160 -19.53 6.27 7.33
N THR A 161 -18.66 5.77 8.21
CA THR A 161 -18.73 5.98 9.66
C THR A 161 -17.54 6.87 10.02
N PRO A 162 -17.67 8.20 9.91
CA PRO A 162 -16.52 9.10 9.92
C PRO A 162 -15.65 8.88 11.15
N ASP A 163 -14.39 8.53 10.91
CA ASP A 163 -13.34 8.65 11.92
C ASP A 163 -13.33 10.08 12.50
N ASP A 164 -12.95 10.20 13.77
CA ASP A 164 -12.89 11.49 14.46
C ASP A 164 -11.78 12.40 13.89
N GLU A 165 -10.67 11.79 13.48
CA GLU A 165 -9.51 12.47 12.90
C GLU A 165 -9.22 11.87 11.51
N ILE A 166 -9.39 12.67 10.44
CA ILE A 166 -9.11 12.24 9.06
C ILE A 166 -8.22 13.28 8.36
N HIS A 167 -7.18 12.79 7.68
CA HIS A 167 -6.20 13.61 6.98
C HIS A 167 -5.74 12.96 5.67
N LEU A 168 -5.11 13.74 4.79
CA LEU A 168 -4.37 13.17 3.67
C LEU A 168 -2.94 12.87 4.11
N LEU A 169 -2.43 11.68 3.79
CA LEU A 169 -1.02 11.35 3.99
C LEU A 169 -0.16 12.24 3.08
N PHE A 170 0.77 13.01 3.64
CA PHE A 170 1.52 14.01 2.89
C PHE A 170 2.72 13.45 2.14
N PHE A 171 3.49 12.56 2.76
CA PHE A 171 4.63 11.89 2.14
C PHE A 171 4.41 10.39 2.05
N ASP A 172 5.02 9.76 1.06
CA ASP A 172 5.03 8.31 0.96
C ASP A 172 5.69 7.71 2.21
N VAL A 173 5.09 6.66 2.75
CA VAL A 173 5.70 5.82 3.79
C VAL A 173 6.14 4.54 3.12
N TYR A 174 7.45 4.39 2.92
CA TYR A 174 7.99 3.29 2.11
C TYR A 174 7.96 1.94 2.82
N ASN A 175 7.99 1.95 4.15
CA ASN A 175 7.92 0.75 4.97
C ASN A 175 7.20 1.05 6.28
N ALA A 176 5.87 1.03 6.24
CA ALA A 176 5.06 1.30 7.44
C ALA A 176 5.22 0.23 8.53
N THR A 177 5.81 -0.94 8.24
CA THR A 177 6.08 -1.97 9.25
C THR A 177 7.23 -1.59 10.17
N ASP A 178 8.33 -1.08 9.60
CA ASP A 178 9.54 -0.73 10.38
C ASP A 178 9.67 0.77 10.67
N ASP A 179 9.12 1.62 9.81
CA ASP A 179 9.15 3.08 9.90
C ASP A 179 7.75 3.66 9.62
N PRO A 180 6.79 3.49 10.56
CA PRO A 180 5.42 3.94 10.40
C PRO A 180 5.25 5.46 10.50
N GLU A 181 6.33 6.24 10.68
CA GLU A 181 6.27 7.68 10.79
C GLU A 181 5.59 8.29 9.56
N CYS A 182 4.56 9.09 9.80
CA CYS A 182 3.84 9.76 8.74
C CYS A 182 3.66 11.25 9.02
N GLU A 183 3.59 12.01 7.94
CA GLU A 183 3.22 13.40 7.98
C GLU A 183 1.83 13.56 7.37
N MET A 184 1.00 14.33 8.06
CA MET A 184 -0.40 14.50 7.70
C MET A 184 -0.63 15.91 7.18
N TYR A 185 -1.28 15.99 6.04
CA TYR A 185 -1.80 17.22 5.51
C TYR A 185 -3.08 17.57 6.25
N MET A 186 -3.08 18.69 6.97
CA MET A 186 -4.14 19.03 7.89
C MET A 186 -5.44 19.31 7.11
N ALA A 187 -6.50 18.59 7.47
CA ALA A 187 -7.84 18.80 6.93
C ALA A 187 -8.40 20.11 7.49
N LYS A 188 -8.20 21.20 6.76
CA LYS A 188 -8.65 22.53 7.16
C LYS A 188 -9.07 23.35 5.96
N ALA A 189 -10.21 24.01 6.08
CA ALA A 189 -10.70 24.98 5.11
C ALA A 189 -9.59 25.99 4.79
N GLY A 190 -9.13 26.00 3.54
CA GLY A 190 -8.05 26.85 3.03
C GLY A 190 -6.83 26.09 2.51
N ASN A 191 -6.61 24.84 2.94
CA ASN A 191 -5.58 23.99 2.35
C ASN A 191 -6.03 23.50 0.97
N VAL A 192 -5.18 23.69 -0.04
CA VAL A 192 -5.46 23.44 -1.45
C VAL A 192 -5.01 22.05 -1.88
N VAL A 193 -5.90 21.33 -2.57
CA VAL A 193 -5.66 20.01 -3.15
C VAL A 193 -5.97 20.03 -4.64
N TYR A 194 -5.03 19.56 -5.47
CA TYR A 194 -5.26 19.32 -6.89
C TYR A 194 -5.83 17.91 -7.11
N GLU A 195 -7.14 17.82 -7.28
CA GLU A 195 -7.87 16.55 -7.28
C GLU A 195 -7.35 15.56 -8.33
N ASN A 196 -7.04 16.04 -9.54
CA ASN A 196 -6.56 15.21 -10.64
C ASN A 196 -5.15 14.65 -10.43
N PHE A 197 -4.42 15.12 -9.43
CA PHE A 197 -3.11 14.60 -9.06
C PHE A 197 -3.15 13.72 -7.81
N LEU A 198 -4.29 13.63 -7.12
CA LEU A 198 -4.46 12.64 -6.06
C LEU A 198 -4.43 11.22 -6.64
N PRO A 199 -3.81 10.26 -5.94
CA PRO A 199 -3.72 8.89 -6.41
C PRO A 199 -5.13 8.31 -6.59
N ASN A 200 -5.34 7.68 -7.75
CA ASN A 200 -6.58 6.97 -8.08
C ASN A 200 -7.85 7.81 -7.99
N TRP A 201 -7.75 9.15 -8.12
CA TRP A 201 -8.87 10.08 -7.94
C TRP A 201 -10.12 9.64 -8.68
N ASP A 202 -10.02 9.31 -9.98
CA ASP A 202 -11.20 8.95 -10.77
C ASP A 202 -11.91 7.70 -10.24
N SER A 203 -11.17 6.75 -9.69
CA SER A 203 -11.69 5.52 -9.06
C SER A 203 -11.99 5.63 -7.56
N LEU A 204 -11.70 6.76 -6.90
CA LEU A 204 -12.01 6.91 -5.47
C LEU A 204 -13.53 6.82 -5.23
N PRO A 205 -13.97 6.17 -4.13
CA PRO A 205 -15.36 6.17 -3.70
C PRO A 205 -15.95 7.58 -3.63
N SER A 206 -17.22 7.72 -4.02
CA SER A 206 -17.92 9.02 -4.05
C SER A 206 -17.94 9.70 -2.67
N ALA A 207 -18.10 8.93 -1.59
CA ALA A 207 -18.05 9.43 -0.23
C ALA A 207 -16.69 10.08 0.11
N GLN A 208 -15.58 9.46 -0.28
CA GLN A 208 -14.24 9.98 -0.03
C GLN A 208 -13.98 11.28 -0.82
N LYS A 209 -14.39 11.33 -2.09
CA LYS A 209 -14.31 12.55 -2.90
C LYS A 209 -15.09 13.70 -2.27
N THR A 210 -16.32 13.42 -1.82
CA THR A 210 -17.17 14.40 -1.12
C THR A 210 -16.52 14.89 0.16
N TRP A 211 -15.95 13.98 0.95
CA TRP A 211 -15.25 14.34 2.18
C TRP A 211 -14.04 15.23 1.92
N ILE A 212 -13.20 14.91 0.93
CA ILE A 212 -12.04 15.73 0.53
C ILE A 212 -12.51 17.14 0.13
N ARG A 213 -13.52 17.25 -0.73
CA ARG A 213 -14.06 18.53 -1.19
C ARG A 213 -14.68 19.38 -0.08
N ALA A 214 -15.20 18.75 0.98
CA ALA A 214 -15.74 19.46 2.12
C ALA A 214 -14.66 20.03 3.05
N ASN A 215 -13.48 19.41 3.09
CA ASN A 215 -12.41 19.74 4.05
C ASN A 215 -11.20 20.47 3.43
N TYR A 216 -11.08 20.46 2.10
CA TYR A 216 -10.00 21.11 1.36
C TYR A 216 -10.55 22.02 0.25
N THR A 217 -9.78 23.03 -0.13
CA THR A 217 -10.01 23.80 -1.34
C THR A 217 -9.54 22.98 -2.55
N CYS A 218 -10.48 22.31 -3.20
CA CYS A 218 -10.18 21.47 -4.35
C CYS A 218 -10.08 22.28 -5.64
N LEU A 219 -8.97 22.11 -6.37
CA LEU A 219 -8.72 22.68 -7.69
C LEU A 219 -8.36 21.58 -8.68
N LYS A 220 -8.35 21.93 -9.98
CA LYS A 220 -7.72 21.11 -11.02
C LYS A 220 -6.32 21.66 -11.27
N GLY A 221 -5.30 20.82 -11.08
CA GLY A 221 -3.92 21.13 -11.43
C GLY A 221 -3.74 21.13 -12.94
N VAL A 222 -2.88 22.02 -13.43
CA VAL A 222 -2.40 22.04 -14.83
C VAL A 222 -1.02 21.40 -14.83
N ALA A 223 -0.81 20.42 -15.70
CA ALA A 223 0.48 19.74 -15.87
C ALA A 223 1.48 20.60 -16.64
#